data_AF-D5SZB9-F1
#
_entry.id   AF-D5SZB9-F1
#
_cell.length_a   1.000
_cell.length_b   1.000
_cell.length_c   1.000
_cell.angle_alpha   90.00
_cell.angle_beta   90.00
_cell.angle_gamma   90.00
#
_symmetry.space_group_name_H-M   'P 1'
#
loop_
_entity.id
_entity.type
_entity.pdbx_description
1 polymer ?
#
loop_
_entity_poly.entity_id
_entity_poly.type
_entity_poly.pdbx_seq_one_letter_code
_entity_poly.pdbx_strand_id
1 'polypeptide(L)'
;MTAHQTLLLRIASITWSCCVGCLATFAAEADIERAYQKVAGMNAIERDRIERNFENFEALPEERRQHLRQLNNELQADTKSGGDLHAIMETYSMWLKTLTPGQRDDLRRETDALKKMQLVKKFKEEQDARNEAQAMYVGSWNERRNRSASRGPALSSQDLQGLIEICFKDLPVDLQRDAQTQTGLSRSRRILESSFRQAGGRLRWPAEPQLVRLIDAIQDPELKKQLESKKGTEQRISFLSMFYRGLGNLVGAEIERNLPAEQDLQTFFSEMDSTRRDELMRLPPEDARKRLTYLFIQEKSPELKSLFEMRRDLGFPLGGFGPGGGSGGMGNGGPPGNGPPGDRPPGERNTNERNSGERGPGQRPPRNDGPAK
;
A
#
# COMPACT_ATOMS: atom_id res chain seq x y z
N MET A 1 -49.14 10.09 61.27
CA MET A 1 -48.87 9.30 60.04
C MET A 1 -48.58 7.87 60.47
N THR A 2 -49.39 6.94 59.97
CA THR A 2 -49.61 5.60 60.50
C THR A 2 -48.59 4.58 59.98
N ALA A 3 -48.42 3.48 60.72
CA ALA A 3 -47.50 2.36 60.51
C ALA A 3 -47.61 1.62 59.15
N HIS A 4 -48.41 2.13 58.21
CA HIS A 4 -48.50 1.63 56.83
C HIS A 4 -47.49 2.27 55.85
N GLN A 5 -46.88 3.41 56.18
CA GLN A 5 -45.89 4.03 55.29
C GLN A 5 -44.50 3.37 55.35
N THR A 6 -44.16 2.71 56.46
CA THR A 6 -42.85 2.06 56.63
C THR A 6 -42.74 0.69 55.95
N LEU A 7 -43.86 0.05 55.59
CA LEU A 7 -43.84 -1.26 54.91
C LEU A 7 -43.63 -1.12 53.39
N LEU A 8 -44.16 -0.05 52.77
CA LEU A 8 -44.05 0.17 51.32
C LEU A 8 -42.62 0.59 50.89
N LEU A 9 -41.86 1.26 51.75
CA LEU A 9 -40.48 1.67 51.47
C LEU A 9 -39.44 0.54 51.56
N ARG A 10 -39.77 -0.59 52.19
CA ARG A 10 -38.90 -1.79 52.23
C ARG A 10 -39.12 -2.75 51.06
N ILE A 11 -40.29 -2.71 50.41
CA ILE A 11 -40.56 -3.52 49.22
C ILE A 11 -39.95 -2.86 47.96
N ALA A 12 -39.90 -1.52 47.91
CA ALA A 12 -39.30 -0.78 46.79
C ALA A 12 -37.75 -0.83 46.74
N SER A 13 -37.09 -1.13 47.85
CA SER A 13 -35.62 -1.22 47.93
C SER A 13 -35.08 -2.63 47.61
N ILE A 14 -35.93 -3.67 47.63
CA ILE A 14 -35.57 -5.03 47.23
C ILE A 14 -35.74 -5.23 45.70
N THR A 15 -36.64 -4.48 45.06
CA THR A 15 -36.83 -4.55 43.60
C THR A 15 -35.80 -3.78 42.79
N TRP A 16 -35.15 -2.74 43.33
CA TRP A 16 -34.11 -2.01 42.57
C TRP A 16 -32.75 -2.71 42.56
N SER A 17 -32.43 -3.52 43.58
CA SER A 17 -31.15 -4.26 43.62
C SER A 17 -31.13 -5.48 42.67
N CYS A 18 -32.29 -6.07 42.36
CA CYS A 18 -32.37 -7.16 41.36
C CYS A 18 -32.22 -6.67 39.91
N CYS A 19 -32.61 -5.44 39.58
CA CYS A 19 -32.60 -4.99 38.19
C CYS A 19 -31.18 -4.66 37.67
N VAL A 20 -30.24 -4.23 38.53
CA VAL A 20 -28.87 -3.92 38.11
C VAL A 20 -28.02 -5.20 37.99
N GLY A 21 -28.26 -6.21 38.84
CA GLY A 21 -27.62 -7.52 38.74
C GLY A 21 -28.07 -8.30 37.49
N CYS A 22 -29.36 -8.28 37.18
CA CYS A 22 -29.90 -8.96 36.00
C CYS A 22 -29.39 -8.35 34.67
N LEU A 23 -29.24 -7.02 34.56
CA LEU A 23 -28.82 -6.40 33.31
C LEU A 23 -27.36 -6.72 32.94
N ALA A 24 -26.46 -6.87 33.92
CA ALA A 24 -25.08 -7.25 33.66
C ALA A 24 -24.94 -8.73 33.24
N THR A 25 -25.76 -9.62 33.79
CA THR A 25 -25.79 -11.03 33.39
C THR A 25 -26.37 -11.21 31.99
N PHE A 26 -27.44 -10.49 31.62
CA PHE A 26 -28.02 -10.57 30.28
C PHE A 26 -27.09 -10.03 29.17
N ALA A 27 -26.30 -8.98 29.46
CA ALA A 27 -25.31 -8.47 28.52
C ALA A 27 -24.17 -9.47 28.29
N ALA A 28 -23.67 -10.10 29.37
CA ALA A 28 -22.64 -11.14 29.27
C ALA A 28 -23.16 -12.40 28.54
N GLU A 29 -24.40 -12.80 28.78
CA GLU A 29 -25.04 -13.96 28.16
C GLU A 29 -25.30 -13.73 26.66
N ALA A 30 -25.71 -12.52 26.27
CA ALA A 30 -25.86 -12.15 24.87
C ALA A 30 -24.54 -12.11 24.09
N ASP A 31 -23.43 -11.71 24.74
CA ASP A 31 -22.11 -11.72 24.12
C ASP A 31 -21.52 -13.14 24.01
N ILE A 32 -21.81 -14.03 24.97
CA ILE A 32 -21.47 -15.45 24.90
C ILE A 32 -22.24 -16.11 23.75
N GLU A 33 -23.55 -15.86 23.62
CA GLU A 33 -24.36 -16.41 22.54
C GLU A 33 -23.86 -15.94 21.16
N ARG A 34 -23.53 -14.65 21.01
CA ARG A 34 -22.92 -14.13 19.78
C ARG A 34 -21.58 -14.79 19.46
N ALA A 35 -20.75 -15.04 20.46
CA ALA A 35 -19.48 -15.73 20.27
C ALA A 35 -19.70 -17.19 19.83
N TYR A 36 -20.67 -17.88 20.42
CA TYR A 36 -21.08 -19.24 20.03
C TYR A 36 -21.59 -19.30 18.59
N GLN A 37 -22.51 -18.41 18.21
CA GLN A 37 -23.02 -18.34 16.84
C GLN A 37 -21.90 -18.06 15.83
N LYS A 38 -20.93 -17.21 16.21
CA LYS A 38 -19.76 -16.92 15.37
C LYS A 38 -18.89 -18.17 15.17
N VAL A 39 -18.62 -18.93 16.22
CA VAL A 39 -17.81 -20.17 16.13
C VAL A 39 -18.58 -21.29 15.42
N ALA A 40 -19.90 -21.39 15.62
CA ALA A 40 -20.76 -22.36 14.95
C ALA A 40 -20.82 -22.13 13.42
N GLY A 41 -20.76 -20.87 12.98
CA GLY A 41 -20.71 -20.50 11.57
C GLY A 41 -19.34 -20.65 10.90
N MET A 42 -18.28 -20.97 11.64
CA MET A 42 -16.94 -21.17 11.09
C MET A 42 -16.78 -22.58 10.50
N ASN A 43 -15.92 -22.69 9.49
CA ASN A 43 -15.57 -24.00 8.93
C ASN A 43 -14.66 -24.80 9.89
N ALA A 44 -14.51 -26.11 9.66
CA ALA A 44 -13.72 -26.98 10.54
C ALA A 44 -12.26 -26.50 10.71
N ILE A 45 -11.64 -25.98 9.66
CA ILE A 45 -10.26 -25.50 9.68
C ILE A 45 -10.12 -24.27 10.59
N GLU A 46 -11.08 -23.36 10.53
CA GLU A 46 -11.13 -22.16 11.37
C GLU A 46 -11.36 -22.52 12.84
N ARG A 47 -12.23 -23.49 13.14
CA ARG A 47 -12.45 -23.98 14.50
C ARG A 47 -11.21 -24.62 15.09
N ASP A 48 -10.55 -25.53 14.36
CA ASP A 48 -9.29 -26.16 14.78
C ASP A 48 -8.17 -25.14 15.01
N ARG A 49 -8.19 -24.03 14.26
CA ARG A 49 -7.22 -22.95 14.46
C ARG A 49 -7.51 -22.17 15.75
N ILE A 50 -8.78 -21.88 16.03
CA ILE A 50 -9.19 -21.19 17.26
C ILE A 50 -8.89 -22.04 18.48
N GLU A 51 -9.19 -23.34 18.42
CA GLU A 51 -8.92 -24.29 19.49
C GLU A 51 -7.43 -24.32 19.83
N ARG A 52 -6.55 -24.51 18.84
CA ARG A 52 -5.10 -24.46 19.04
C ARG A 52 -4.61 -23.11 19.59
N ASN A 53 -5.18 -22.00 19.12
CA ASN A 53 -4.82 -20.68 19.65
C ASN A 53 -5.23 -20.53 21.12
N PHE A 54 -6.38 -21.10 21.50
CA PHE A 54 -6.89 -21.10 22.86
C PHE A 54 -6.03 -21.99 23.77
N GLU A 55 -5.69 -23.20 23.34
CA GLU A 55 -4.76 -24.08 24.06
C GLU A 55 -3.39 -23.40 24.28
N ASN A 56 -2.86 -22.77 23.23
CA ASN A 56 -1.60 -22.03 23.32
C ASN A 56 -1.71 -20.84 24.28
N PHE A 57 -2.85 -20.16 24.33
CA PHE A 57 -3.09 -19.06 25.26
C PHE A 57 -3.17 -19.56 26.70
N GLU A 58 -3.89 -20.66 26.94
CA GLU A 58 -4.02 -21.28 28.26
C GLU A 58 -2.67 -21.77 28.79
N ALA A 59 -1.79 -22.27 27.92
CA ALA A 59 -0.44 -22.70 28.27
C ALA A 59 0.52 -21.56 28.66
N LEU A 60 0.15 -20.29 28.46
CA LEU A 60 1.00 -19.15 28.84
C LEU A 60 0.99 -18.91 30.36
N PRO A 61 2.08 -18.37 30.94
CA PRO A 61 2.10 -17.91 32.33
C PRO A 61 1.00 -16.86 32.59
N GLU A 62 0.44 -16.86 33.80
CA GLU A 62 -0.70 -15.99 34.16
C GLU A 62 -0.41 -14.51 33.92
N GLU A 63 0.79 -14.04 34.27
CA GLU A 63 1.24 -12.67 33.99
C GLU A 63 1.14 -12.32 32.50
N ARG A 64 1.50 -13.26 31.64
CA ARG A 64 1.44 -13.08 30.18
C ARG A 64 -0.01 -13.10 29.67
N ARG A 65 -0.86 -13.94 30.24
CA ARG A 65 -2.31 -13.97 29.92
C ARG A 65 -2.99 -12.67 30.31
N GLN A 66 -2.67 -12.11 31.48
CA GLN A 66 -3.20 -10.83 31.94
C GLN A 66 -2.77 -9.68 31.03
N HIS A 67 -1.49 -9.63 30.66
CA HIS A 67 -0.98 -8.62 29.74
C HIS A 67 -1.68 -8.68 28.37
N LEU A 68 -1.93 -9.88 27.83
CA LEU A 68 -2.66 -10.05 26.58
C LEU A 68 -4.14 -9.62 26.68
N ARG A 69 -4.80 -9.91 27.81
CA ARG A 69 -6.17 -9.43 28.06
C ARG A 69 -6.23 -7.91 28.13
N GLN A 70 -5.26 -7.28 28.80
CA GLN A 70 -5.15 -5.82 28.86
C GLN A 70 -4.97 -5.21 27.47
N LEU A 71 -4.03 -5.72 26.68
CA LEU A 71 -3.80 -5.27 25.30
C LEU A 71 -5.06 -5.41 24.43
N ASN A 72 -5.78 -6.53 24.56
CA ASN A 72 -7.03 -6.73 23.83
C ASN A 72 -8.09 -5.68 24.23
N ASN A 73 -8.20 -5.34 25.51
CA ASN A 73 -9.13 -4.31 25.97
C ASN A 73 -8.74 -2.92 25.43
N GLU A 74 -7.45 -2.59 25.41
CA GLU A 74 -6.93 -1.35 24.83
C GLU A 74 -7.27 -1.26 23.34
N LEU A 75 -7.08 -2.33 22.57
CA LEU A 75 -7.43 -2.38 21.15
C LEU A 75 -8.94 -2.26 20.88
N GLN A 76 -9.76 -2.89 21.71
CA GLN A 76 -11.22 -2.77 21.60
C GLN A 76 -11.70 -1.35 21.94
N ALA A 77 -11.07 -0.68 22.90
CA ALA A 77 -11.35 0.71 23.23
C ALA A 77 -10.87 1.67 22.13
N ASP A 78 -9.69 1.42 21.54
CA ASP A 78 -9.13 2.18 20.43
C ASP A 78 -10.02 2.11 19.18
N THR A 79 -10.57 0.93 18.88
CA THR A 79 -11.52 0.73 17.77
C THR A 79 -12.74 1.65 17.88
N LYS A 80 -13.19 1.96 19.10
CA LYS A 80 -14.31 2.89 19.36
C LYS A 80 -13.89 4.36 19.21
N SER A 81 -12.60 4.65 19.21
CA SER A 81 -12.02 6.00 19.31
C SER A 81 -11.27 6.46 18.04
N GLY A 82 -11.27 5.65 16.97
CA GLY A 82 -10.62 5.99 15.70
C GLY A 82 -9.81 4.83 15.09
N GLY A 83 -9.38 3.85 15.92
CA GLY A 83 -8.73 2.62 15.46
C GLY A 83 -7.25 2.76 15.07
N ASP A 84 -6.56 3.80 15.54
CA ASP A 84 -5.19 4.10 15.14
C ASP A 84 -4.21 3.02 15.62
N LEU A 85 -4.34 2.54 16.86
CA LEU A 85 -3.49 1.46 17.39
C LEU A 85 -3.73 0.14 16.67
N HIS A 86 -5.01 -0.16 16.38
CA HIS A 86 -5.38 -1.35 15.61
C HIS A 86 -4.75 -1.33 14.22
N ALA A 87 -4.83 -0.19 13.52
CA ALA A 87 -4.24 0.00 12.20
C ALA A 87 -2.70 -0.14 12.21
N ILE A 88 -2.04 0.39 13.24
CA ILE A 88 -0.58 0.25 13.41
C ILE A 88 -0.20 -1.22 13.62
N MET A 89 -0.93 -1.94 14.48
CA MET A 89 -0.66 -3.37 14.73
C MET A 89 -0.86 -4.23 13.49
N GLU A 90 -1.92 -3.96 12.72
CA GLU A 90 -2.16 -4.65 11.46
C GLU A 90 -1.04 -4.38 10.45
N THR A 91 -0.66 -3.11 10.29
CA THR A 91 0.44 -2.69 9.41
C THR A 91 1.75 -3.37 9.80
N TYR A 92 2.07 -3.41 11.09
CA TYR A 92 3.26 -4.07 11.60
C TYR A 92 3.22 -5.59 11.36
N SER A 93 2.08 -6.24 11.60
CA SER A 93 1.88 -7.67 11.35
C SER A 93 2.04 -8.02 9.86
N MET A 94 1.48 -7.19 8.98
CA MET A 94 1.67 -7.34 7.53
C MET A 94 3.14 -7.15 7.14
N TRP A 95 3.80 -6.13 7.69
CA TRP A 95 5.22 -5.87 7.44
C TRP A 95 6.10 -7.04 7.90
N LEU A 96 5.87 -7.63 9.08
CA LEU A 96 6.61 -8.79 9.56
C LEU A 96 6.58 -9.97 8.59
N LYS A 97 5.47 -10.17 7.85
CA LYS A 97 5.36 -11.24 6.83
C LYS A 97 6.27 -11.01 5.63
N THR A 98 6.75 -9.79 5.42
CA THR A 98 7.68 -9.44 4.33
C THR A 98 9.15 -9.66 4.68
N LEU A 99 9.46 -9.91 5.96
CA LEU A 99 10.82 -10.14 6.46
C LEU A 99 11.29 -11.58 6.23
N THR A 100 12.61 -11.75 6.08
CA THR A 100 13.22 -13.08 5.99
C THR A 100 13.02 -13.85 7.31
N PRO A 101 13.08 -15.19 7.30
CA PRO A 101 13.00 -15.98 8.53
C PRO A 101 14.01 -15.54 9.60
N GLY A 102 15.26 -15.26 9.20
CA GLY A 102 16.31 -14.78 10.11
C GLY A 102 15.97 -13.42 10.75
N GLN A 103 15.52 -12.45 9.97
CA GLN A 103 15.10 -11.13 10.48
C GLN A 103 13.92 -11.23 11.47
N ARG A 104 12.97 -12.13 11.21
CA ARG A 104 11.85 -12.40 12.14
C ARG A 104 12.33 -13.01 13.45
N ASP A 105 13.30 -13.92 13.38
CA ASP A 105 13.88 -14.55 14.56
C ASP A 105 14.72 -13.56 15.37
N ASP A 106 15.48 -12.68 14.72
CA ASP A 106 16.23 -11.61 15.38
C ASP A 106 15.27 -10.68 16.17
N LEU A 107 14.16 -10.26 15.55
CA LEU A 107 13.12 -9.48 16.24
C LEU A 107 12.43 -10.25 17.37
N ARG A 108 12.30 -11.57 17.25
CA ARG A 108 11.69 -12.41 18.29
C ARG A 108 12.60 -12.56 19.51
N ARG A 109 13.91 -12.69 19.27
CA ARG A 109 14.92 -12.89 20.32
C ARG A 109 15.25 -11.60 21.08
N GLU A 110 15.13 -10.46 20.42
CA GLU A 110 15.39 -9.17 21.07
C GLU A 110 14.26 -8.81 22.06
N THR A 111 14.61 -8.74 23.34
CA THR A 111 13.71 -8.43 24.46
C THR A 111 13.74 -6.95 24.83
N ASP A 112 14.83 -6.24 24.51
CA ASP A 112 14.96 -4.80 24.75
C ASP A 112 14.18 -4.02 23.68
N ALA A 113 13.23 -3.20 24.13
CA ALA A 113 12.37 -2.40 23.25
C ALA A 113 13.16 -1.43 22.37
N LEU A 114 14.23 -0.82 22.89
CA LEU A 114 15.03 0.16 22.14
C LEU A 114 15.83 -0.52 21.03
N LYS A 115 16.47 -1.65 21.33
CA LYS A 115 17.21 -2.44 20.34
C LYS A 115 16.29 -3.03 19.29
N LYS A 116 15.11 -3.50 19.70
CA LYS A 116 14.09 -4.00 18.78
C LYS A 116 13.61 -2.91 17.81
N MET A 117 13.40 -1.69 18.30
CA MET A 117 13.08 -0.54 17.44
C MET A 117 14.21 -0.21 16.46
N GLN A 118 15.47 -0.28 16.89
CA GLN A 118 16.62 -0.10 15.99
C GLN A 118 16.68 -1.18 14.90
N LEU A 119 16.41 -2.44 15.24
CA LEU A 119 16.30 -3.53 14.26
C LEU A 119 15.15 -3.30 13.27
N VAL A 120 13.98 -2.87 13.75
CA VAL A 120 12.85 -2.52 12.88
C VAL A 120 13.24 -1.43 11.90
N LYS A 121 13.86 -0.36 12.38
CA LYS A 121 14.35 0.74 11.54
C LYS A 121 15.33 0.24 10.48
N LYS A 122 16.34 -0.54 10.89
CA LYS A 122 17.34 -1.13 9.99
C LYS A 122 16.68 -1.99 8.90
N PHE A 123 15.82 -2.93 9.27
CA PHE A 123 15.17 -3.82 8.30
C PHE A 123 14.23 -3.07 7.36
N LYS A 124 13.57 -2.02 7.85
CA LYS A 124 12.74 -1.15 7.01
C LYS A 124 13.58 -0.38 6.01
N GLU A 125 14.70 0.20 6.44
CA GLU A 125 15.65 0.91 5.57
C GLU A 125 16.24 -0.02 4.49
N GLU A 126 16.64 -1.24 4.86
CA GLU A 126 17.11 -2.25 3.91
C GLU A 126 16.03 -2.62 2.87
N GLN A 127 14.79 -2.83 3.34
CA GLN A 127 13.68 -3.17 2.47
C GLN A 127 13.30 -2.02 1.53
N ASP A 128 13.30 -0.79 2.03
CA ASP A 128 13.03 0.41 1.23
C ASP A 128 14.13 0.62 0.20
N ALA A 129 15.39 0.49 0.60
CA ALA A 129 16.52 0.63 -0.31
C ALA A 129 16.51 -0.46 -1.41
N ARG A 130 16.09 -1.69 -1.08
CA ARG A 130 15.88 -2.76 -2.07
C ARG A 130 14.71 -2.45 -3.01
N ASN A 131 13.58 -2.02 -2.46
CA ASN A 131 12.39 -1.65 -3.25
C ASN A 131 12.67 -0.46 -4.16
N GLU A 132 13.43 0.52 -3.68
CA GLU A 132 13.80 1.72 -4.43
C GLU A 132 14.82 1.36 -5.52
N ALA A 133 15.85 0.57 -5.23
CA ALA A 133 16.76 0.06 -6.26
C ALA A 133 16.02 -0.74 -7.34
N GLN A 134 15.03 -1.56 -6.96
CA GLN A 134 14.18 -2.27 -7.91
C GLN A 134 13.29 -1.31 -8.72
N ALA A 135 12.75 -0.26 -8.11
CA ALA A 135 11.90 0.74 -8.77
C ALA A 135 12.70 1.70 -9.68
N MET A 136 13.99 1.90 -9.40
CA MET A 136 14.91 2.70 -10.21
C MET A 136 15.45 1.93 -11.42
N TYR A 137 15.39 0.60 -11.42
CA TYR A 137 15.86 -0.17 -12.58
C TYR A 137 14.98 -0.01 -13.80
N VAL A 138 15.62 0.28 -14.92
CA VAL A 138 14.98 0.68 -16.17
C VAL A 138 14.22 -0.47 -16.82
N GLY A 139 14.61 -1.73 -16.57
CA GLY A 139 13.83 -2.90 -16.97
C GLY A 139 12.46 -2.95 -16.29
N SER A 140 12.41 -2.69 -14.98
CA SER A 140 11.15 -2.54 -14.23
C SER A 140 10.36 -1.32 -14.70
N TRP A 141 11.07 -0.24 -15.06
CA TRP A 141 10.48 0.98 -15.57
C TRP A 141 9.82 0.77 -16.93
N ASN A 142 10.49 0.13 -17.90
CA ASN A 142 9.95 -0.16 -19.22
C ASN A 142 8.85 -1.23 -19.19
N GLU A 143 8.94 -2.23 -18.32
CA GLU A 143 7.83 -3.18 -18.13
C GLU A 143 6.60 -2.51 -17.49
N ARG A 144 6.79 -1.64 -16.49
CA ARG A 144 5.69 -0.84 -15.94
C ARG A 144 5.17 0.15 -16.97
N ARG A 145 6.05 0.83 -17.72
CA ARG A 145 5.68 1.76 -18.80
C ARG A 145 4.87 1.03 -19.85
N ASN A 146 5.27 -0.15 -20.31
CA ASN A 146 4.49 -0.92 -21.29
C ASN A 146 3.14 -1.38 -20.73
N ARG A 147 3.06 -1.77 -19.44
CA ARG A 147 1.78 -2.10 -18.80
C ARG A 147 0.88 -0.88 -18.53
N SER A 148 1.45 0.31 -18.35
CA SER A 148 0.74 1.55 -17.97
C SER A 148 0.43 2.46 -19.16
N ALA A 149 1.34 2.55 -20.13
CA ALA A 149 1.18 3.23 -21.41
C ALA A 149 0.10 2.56 -22.27
N SER A 150 -0.15 1.27 -22.04
CA SER A 150 -1.32 0.57 -22.59
C SER A 150 -2.65 0.95 -21.92
N ARG A 151 -2.65 1.75 -20.83
CA ARG A 151 -3.85 2.10 -20.06
C ARG A 151 -4.29 3.55 -20.25
N GLY A 152 -4.28 4.04 -21.49
CA GLY A 152 -5.04 5.23 -21.89
C GLY A 152 -4.21 6.50 -22.09
N PRO A 153 -4.89 7.63 -22.35
CA PRO A 153 -4.27 8.85 -22.84
C PRO A 153 -3.30 9.49 -21.85
N ALA A 154 -2.31 10.20 -22.41
CA ALA A 154 -1.32 10.99 -21.70
C ALA A 154 -1.07 12.28 -22.48
N LEU A 155 -0.76 13.37 -21.77
CA LEU A 155 -0.40 14.63 -22.43
C LEU A 155 0.95 14.53 -23.13
N SER A 156 1.07 15.20 -24.28
CA SER A 156 2.33 15.32 -25.01
C SER A 156 3.36 16.13 -24.20
N SER A 157 4.65 15.99 -24.52
CA SER A 157 5.70 16.81 -23.89
C SER A 157 5.47 18.31 -24.13
N GLN A 158 4.99 18.68 -25.32
CA GLN A 158 4.68 20.06 -25.68
C GLN A 158 3.51 20.61 -24.86
N ASP A 159 2.41 19.85 -24.73
CA ASP A 159 1.27 20.25 -23.90
C ASP A 159 1.71 20.43 -22.46
N LEU A 160 2.43 19.46 -21.89
CA LEU A 160 2.93 19.55 -20.51
C LEU A 160 3.76 20.79 -20.26
N GLN A 161 4.68 21.12 -21.17
CA GLN A 161 5.49 22.32 -21.06
C GLN A 161 4.61 23.58 -21.08
N GLY A 162 3.63 23.64 -21.99
CA GLY A 162 2.65 24.73 -22.04
C GLY A 162 1.87 24.87 -20.73
N LEU A 163 1.40 23.77 -20.16
CA LEU A 163 0.68 23.75 -18.89
C LEU A 163 1.56 24.19 -17.71
N ILE A 164 2.82 23.77 -17.67
CA ILE A 164 3.78 24.18 -16.65
C ILE A 164 4.03 25.69 -16.74
N GLU A 165 4.13 26.26 -17.94
CA GLU A 165 4.28 27.72 -18.09
C GLU A 165 3.03 28.50 -17.68
N ILE A 166 1.83 27.94 -17.86
CA ILE A 166 0.60 28.54 -17.32
C ILE A 166 0.65 28.54 -15.79
N CYS A 167 1.06 27.42 -15.19
CA CYS A 167 1.22 27.34 -13.74
C CYS A 167 2.25 28.35 -13.24
N PHE A 168 3.37 28.52 -13.96
CA PHE A 168 4.41 29.50 -13.63
C PHE A 168 3.88 30.93 -13.60
N LYS A 169 3.07 31.32 -14.59
CA LYS A 169 2.45 32.66 -14.66
C LYS A 169 1.47 32.92 -13.51
N ASP A 170 0.83 31.87 -13.00
CA ASP A 170 -0.12 31.95 -11.87
C ASP A 170 0.57 32.02 -10.50
N LEU A 171 1.89 31.79 -10.42
CA LEU A 171 2.62 31.86 -9.15
C LEU A 171 2.84 33.31 -8.68
N PRO A 172 2.87 33.55 -7.37
CA PRO A 172 3.42 34.77 -6.77
C PRO A 172 4.84 35.11 -7.28
N VAL A 173 5.16 36.41 -7.39
CA VAL A 173 6.42 36.90 -8.00
C VAL A 173 7.68 36.37 -7.29
N ASP A 174 7.63 36.20 -5.97
CA ASP A 174 8.71 35.62 -5.17
C ASP A 174 8.97 34.15 -5.57
N LEU A 175 7.91 33.35 -5.75
CA LEU A 175 8.00 31.97 -6.19
C LEU A 175 8.41 31.85 -7.67
N GLN A 176 8.04 32.83 -8.50
CA GLN A 176 8.53 32.91 -9.88
C GLN A 176 10.05 33.14 -9.93
N ARG A 177 10.58 34.08 -9.14
CA ARG A 177 12.03 34.33 -9.06
C ARG A 177 12.78 33.10 -8.60
N ASP A 178 12.26 32.41 -7.59
CA ASP A 178 12.87 31.18 -7.09
C ASP A 178 12.88 30.08 -8.16
N ALA A 179 11.77 29.86 -8.87
CA ALA A 179 11.72 28.90 -9.97
C ALA A 179 12.63 29.27 -11.15
N GLN A 180 12.89 30.55 -11.40
CA GLN A 180 13.82 31.02 -12.43
C GLN A 180 15.29 30.70 -12.11
N THR A 181 15.64 30.44 -10.84
CA THR A 181 17.01 29.99 -10.49
C THR A 181 17.31 28.57 -10.95
N GLN A 182 16.28 27.81 -11.34
CA GLN A 182 16.37 26.43 -11.77
C GLN A 182 16.20 26.33 -13.29
N THR A 183 16.70 25.25 -13.88
CA THR A 183 16.55 24.95 -15.31
C THR A 183 15.90 23.58 -15.52
N GLY A 184 15.43 23.31 -16.74
CA GLY A 184 14.90 22.01 -17.15
C GLY A 184 13.81 21.45 -16.22
N LEU A 185 13.93 20.16 -15.88
CA LEU A 185 12.98 19.46 -15.03
C LEU A 185 12.97 19.97 -13.58
N SER A 186 14.09 20.48 -13.07
CA SER A 186 14.15 21.08 -11.72
C SER A 186 13.28 22.32 -11.63
N ARG A 187 13.26 23.17 -12.67
CA ARG A 187 12.34 24.31 -12.78
C ARG A 187 10.89 23.83 -12.79
N SER A 188 10.57 22.85 -13.63
CA SER A 188 9.23 22.26 -13.69
C SER A 188 8.78 21.69 -12.34
N ARG A 189 9.67 21.00 -11.60
CA ARG A 189 9.41 20.52 -10.24
C ARG A 189 8.97 21.66 -9.35
N ARG A 190 9.78 22.72 -9.33
CA ARG A 190 9.61 23.84 -8.41
C ARG A 190 8.32 24.59 -8.67
N ILE A 191 7.97 24.77 -9.94
CA ILE A 191 6.71 25.37 -10.37
C ILE A 191 5.53 24.53 -9.87
N LEU A 192 5.55 23.22 -10.12
CA LEU A 192 4.45 22.33 -9.74
C LEU A 192 4.30 22.21 -8.22
N GLU A 193 5.39 22.04 -7.48
CA GLU A 193 5.36 22.02 -6.02
C GLU A 193 4.78 23.30 -5.43
N SER A 194 5.17 24.46 -5.97
CA SER A 194 4.65 25.76 -5.56
C SER A 194 3.16 25.89 -5.86
N SER A 195 2.73 25.45 -7.05
CA SER A 195 1.33 25.47 -7.47
C SER A 195 0.46 24.52 -6.62
N PHE A 196 0.98 23.33 -6.30
CA PHE A 196 0.32 22.38 -5.41
C PHE A 196 0.15 22.94 -4.00
N ARG A 197 1.17 23.62 -3.46
CA ARG A 197 1.11 24.27 -2.14
C ARG A 197 0.06 25.38 -2.13
N GLN A 198 0.02 26.22 -3.16
CA GLN A 198 -0.96 27.30 -3.28
C GLN A 198 -2.41 26.78 -3.34
N ALA A 199 -2.63 25.63 -3.98
CA ALA A 199 -3.93 24.96 -4.04
C ALA A 199 -4.32 24.21 -2.74
N GLY A 200 -3.47 24.22 -1.71
CA GLY A 200 -3.70 23.47 -0.47
C GLY A 200 -3.50 21.96 -0.62
N GLY A 201 -2.71 21.53 -1.60
CA GLY A 201 -2.31 20.14 -1.82
C GLY A 201 -2.60 19.62 -3.23
N ARG A 202 -1.97 18.49 -3.56
CA ARG A 202 -1.96 17.89 -4.91
C ARG A 202 -3.31 17.37 -5.39
N LEU A 203 -4.14 16.89 -4.47
CA LEU A 203 -5.48 16.38 -4.77
C LEU A 203 -6.51 17.50 -4.98
N ARG A 204 -6.22 18.70 -4.45
CA ARG A 204 -7.05 19.90 -4.61
C ARG A 204 -6.62 20.72 -5.82
N TRP A 205 -5.40 20.52 -6.28
CA TRP A 205 -4.87 21.10 -7.51
C TRP A 205 -5.39 20.37 -8.77
N PRO A 206 -5.58 21.06 -9.90
CA PRO A 206 -5.67 22.52 -10.01
C PRO A 206 -7.01 23.04 -9.47
N ALA A 207 -7.04 24.32 -9.07
CA ALA A 207 -8.30 25.00 -8.71
C ALA A 207 -9.20 25.15 -9.94
N GLU A 208 -10.52 25.22 -9.77
CA GLU A 208 -11.48 25.17 -10.88
C GLU A 208 -11.23 26.22 -11.99
N PRO A 209 -10.98 27.51 -11.69
CA PRO A 209 -10.68 28.50 -12.74
C PRO A 209 -9.37 28.21 -13.47
N GLN A 210 -8.41 27.61 -12.78
CA GLN A 210 -7.13 27.22 -13.35
C GLN A 210 -7.28 25.96 -14.22
N LEU A 211 -8.10 24.99 -13.81
CA LEU A 211 -8.39 23.77 -14.56
C LEU A 211 -8.92 24.10 -15.96
N VAL A 212 -9.88 25.03 -16.07
CA VAL A 212 -10.45 25.44 -17.37
C VAL A 212 -9.34 26.00 -18.28
N ARG A 213 -8.51 26.91 -17.79
CA ARG A 213 -7.38 27.47 -18.55
C ARG A 213 -6.37 26.42 -18.99
N LEU A 214 -6.10 25.44 -18.12
CA LEU A 214 -5.19 24.35 -18.41
C LEU A 214 -5.78 23.44 -19.50
N ILE A 215 -7.06 23.07 -19.41
CA ILE A 215 -7.74 22.27 -20.45
C ILE A 215 -7.76 23.03 -21.78
N ASP A 216 -8.01 24.34 -21.75
CA ASP A 216 -8.06 25.16 -22.96
C ASP A 216 -6.74 25.23 -23.72
N ALA A 217 -5.62 25.11 -23.01
CA ALA A 217 -4.28 25.17 -23.57
C ALA A 217 -3.81 23.85 -24.20
N ILE A 218 -4.52 22.74 -23.98
CA ILE A 218 -4.20 21.43 -24.58
C ILE A 218 -4.40 21.52 -26.10
N GLN A 219 -3.37 21.16 -26.86
CA GLN A 219 -3.39 21.22 -28.32
C GLN A 219 -4.10 20.01 -28.95
N ASP A 220 -4.04 18.85 -28.32
CA ASP A 220 -4.73 17.64 -28.80
C ASP A 220 -6.26 17.79 -28.66
N PRO A 221 -7.01 17.88 -29.79
CA PRO A 221 -8.44 18.12 -29.75
C PRO A 221 -9.22 16.93 -29.17
N GLU A 222 -8.72 15.71 -29.28
CA GLU A 222 -9.40 14.52 -28.76
C GLU A 222 -9.27 14.46 -27.23
N LEU A 223 -8.08 14.74 -26.69
CA LEU A 223 -7.88 14.85 -25.24
C LEU A 223 -8.68 15.99 -24.64
N LYS A 224 -8.68 17.15 -25.31
CA LYS A 224 -9.48 18.30 -24.90
C LYS A 224 -10.97 17.95 -24.85
N LYS A 225 -11.51 17.37 -25.91
CA LYS A 225 -12.91 16.90 -25.98
C LYS A 225 -13.25 15.88 -24.89
N GLN A 226 -12.34 14.94 -24.61
CA GLN A 226 -12.54 13.94 -23.56
C GLN A 226 -12.57 14.55 -22.15
N LEU A 227 -11.83 15.63 -21.92
CA LEU A 227 -11.85 16.36 -20.65
C LEU A 227 -13.10 17.24 -20.55
N GLU A 228 -13.48 17.92 -21.63
CA GLU A 228 -14.69 18.75 -21.70
C GLU A 228 -15.99 17.95 -21.56
N SER A 229 -16.01 16.67 -21.96
CA SER A 229 -17.18 15.80 -21.79
C SER A 229 -17.45 15.43 -20.32
N LYS A 230 -16.51 15.70 -19.41
CA LYS A 230 -16.60 15.40 -17.98
C LYS A 230 -16.82 16.69 -17.19
N LYS A 231 -17.35 16.59 -15.96
CA LYS A 231 -17.61 17.77 -15.11
C LYS A 231 -17.10 17.58 -13.69
N GLY A 232 -16.73 18.69 -13.05
CA GLY A 232 -16.32 18.76 -11.65
C GLY A 232 -15.18 17.79 -11.30
N THR A 233 -15.38 17.01 -10.24
CA THR A 233 -14.35 16.09 -9.71
C THR A 233 -13.87 15.07 -10.74
N GLU A 234 -14.74 14.54 -11.59
CA GLU A 234 -14.35 13.55 -12.61
C GLU A 234 -13.45 14.14 -13.70
N GLN A 235 -13.73 15.38 -14.11
CA GLN A 235 -12.90 16.13 -15.05
C GLN A 235 -11.51 16.37 -14.46
N ARG A 236 -11.46 16.82 -13.21
CA ARG A 236 -10.19 17.03 -12.49
C ARG A 236 -9.38 15.75 -12.35
N ILE A 237 -10.00 14.66 -11.89
CA ILE A 237 -9.32 13.36 -11.76
C ILE A 237 -8.78 12.89 -13.11
N SER A 238 -9.55 13.07 -14.18
CA SER A 238 -9.14 12.68 -15.54
C SER A 238 -7.97 13.53 -16.03
N PHE A 239 -8.03 14.84 -15.84
CA PHE A 239 -6.94 15.76 -16.16
C PHE A 239 -5.67 15.39 -15.39
N LEU A 240 -5.77 15.21 -14.07
CA LEU A 240 -4.63 14.82 -13.24
C LEU A 240 -4.02 13.50 -13.70
N SER A 241 -4.85 12.50 -14.01
CA SER A 241 -4.37 11.22 -14.53
C SER A 241 -3.56 11.39 -15.82
N MET A 242 -4.08 12.15 -16.79
CA MET A 242 -3.36 12.43 -18.06
C MET A 242 -2.10 13.27 -17.85
N PHE A 243 -2.18 14.29 -16.99
CA PHE A 243 -1.10 15.19 -16.66
C PHE A 243 0.05 14.46 -15.99
N TYR A 244 -0.23 13.71 -14.92
CA TYR A 244 0.79 12.92 -14.25
C TYR A 244 1.38 11.92 -15.24
N ARG A 245 0.59 11.12 -15.96
CA ARG A 245 1.13 10.18 -16.97
C ARG A 245 2.08 10.82 -17.96
N GLY A 246 1.69 11.97 -18.52
CA GLY A 246 2.54 12.74 -19.41
C GLY A 246 3.85 13.15 -18.75
N LEU A 247 3.77 13.71 -17.54
CA LEU A 247 4.94 14.10 -16.75
C LEU A 247 5.85 12.90 -16.44
N GLY A 248 5.28 11.72 -16.22
CA GLY A 248 6.02 10.49 -15.92
C GLY A 248 6.76 9.96 -17.14
N ASN A 249 6.13 10.08 -18.31
CA ASN A 249 6.77 9.77 -19.59
C ASN A 249 7.94 10.73 -19.84
N LEU A 250 7.77 12.02 -19.58
CA LEU A 250 8.82 13.03 -19.74
C LEU A 250 9.99 12.77 -18.79
N VAL A 251 9.71 12.65 -17.49
CA VAL A 251 10.75 12.41 -16.47
C VAL A 251 11.49 11.12 -16.74
N GLY A 252 10.79 10.05 -17.10
CA GLY A 252 11.46 8.78 -17.30
C GLY A 252 12.21 8.69 -18.64
N ALA A 253 11.77 9.37 -19.70
CA ALA A 253 12.60 9.54 -20.90
C ALA A 253 13.90 10.30 -20.59
N GLU A 254 13.84 11.29 -19.69
CA GLU A 254 15.03 12.01 -19.24
C GLU A 254 15.93 11.16 -18.35
N ILE A 255 15.36 10.33 -17.48
CA ILE A 255 16.12 9.33 -16.72
C ILE A 255 16.84 8.40 -17.68
N GLU A 256 16.14 7.82 -18.67
CA GLU A 256 16.73 6.88 -19.64
C GLU A 256 17.91 7.48 -20.41
N ARG A 257 17.80 8.74 -20.83
CA ARG A 257 18.87 9.44 -21.56
C ARG A 257 20.12 9.65 -20.71
N ASN A 258 19.94 9.87 -19.42
CA ASN A 258 21.02 10.22 -18.50
C ASN A 258 21.50 9.02 -17.67
N LEU A 259 21.05 7.80 -17.95
CA LEU A 259 21.53 6.62 -17.24
C LEU A 259 23.05 6.47 -17.38
N PRO A 260 23.74 6.03 -16.31
CA PRO A 260 25.17 5.77 -16.39
C PRO A 260 25.46 4.66 -17.39
N ALA A 261 26.53 4.84 -18.18
CA ALA A 261 27.01 3.80 -19.06
C ALA A 261 27.61 2.65 -18.23
N GLU A 262 27.72 1.47 -18.86
CA GLU A 262 28.26 0.30 -18.17
C GLU A 262 29.70 0.51 -17.70
N GLN A 263 30.49 1.30 -18.44
CA GLN A 263 31.86 1.68 -18.06
C GLN A 263 31.89 2.55 -16.81
N ASP A 264 30.94 3.48 -16.65
CA ASP A 264 30.83 4.32 -15.45
C ASP A 264 30.50 3.47 -14.23
N LEU A 265 29.61 2.50 -14.38
CA LEU A 265 29.25 1.55 -13.31
C LEU A 265 30.43 0.65 -12.93
N GLN A 266 31.22 0.16 -13.89
CA GLN A 266 32.42 -0.63 -13.61
C GLN A 266 33.48 0.20 -12.88
N THR A 267 33.70 1.44 -13.32
CA THR A 267 34.64 2.37 -12.67
C THR A 267 34.19 2.63 -11.24
N PHE A 268 32.91 2.97 -11.05
CA PHE A 268 32.34 3.19 -9.73
C PHE A 268 32.44 1.95 -8.84
N PHE A 269 32.14 0.75 -9.36
CA PHE A 269 32.31 -0.49 -8.61
C PHE A 269 33.75 -0.68 -8.15
N SER A 270 34.75 -0.36 -8.99
CA SER A 270 36.17 -0.47 -8.61
C SER A 270 36.61 0.54 -7.55
N GLU A 271 36.02 1.73 -7.51
CA GLU A 271 36.26 2.78 -6.52
C GLU A 271 35.63 2.48 -5.15
N MET A 272 34.63 1.60 -5.10
CA MET A 272 33.93 1.26 -3.86
C MET A 272 34.79 0.49 -2.87
N ASP A 273 34.53 0.69 -1.57
CA ASP A 273 35.17 -0.08 -0.51
C ASP A 273 34.88 -1.59 -0.64
N SER A 274 35.78 -2.41 -0.09
CA SER A 274 35.70 -3.86 -0.19
C SER A 274 34.42 -4.43 0.41
N THR A 275 33.91 -3.84 1.49
CA THR A 275 32.71 -4.33 2.18
C THR A 275 31.48 -4.20 1.27
N ARG A 276 31.28 -3.02 0.68
CA ARG A 276 30.14 -2.79 -0.23
C ARG A 276 30.26 -3.61 -1.52
N ARG A 277 31.48 -3.80 -2.04
CA ARG A 277 31.70 -4.69 -3.18
C ARG A 277 31.31 -6.13 -2.85
N ASP A 278 31.75 -6.64 -1.70
CA ASP A 278 31.40 -7.98 -1.26
C ASP A 278 29.89 -8.16 -1.07
N GLU A 279 29.21 -7.14 -0.53
CA GLU A 279 27.74 -7.14 -0.41
C GLU A 279 27.05 -7.23 -1.77
N LEU A 280 27.52 -6.46 -2.77
CA LEU A 280 26.99 -6.53 -4.13
C LEU A 280 27.23 -7.88 -4.78
N MET A 281 28.41 -8.47 -4.59
CA MET A 281 28.78 -9.77 -5.17
C MET A 281 27.99 -10.95 -4.59
N ARG A 282 27.36 -10.78 -3.42
CA ARG A 282 26.43 -11.77 -2.84
C ARG A 282 25.05 -11.75 -3.47
N LEU A 283 24.69 -10.67 -4.16
CA LEU A 283 23.40 -10.57 -4.85
C LEU A 283 23.45 -11.31 -6.19
N PRO A 284 22.30 -11.80 -6.70
CA PRO A 284 22.20 -12.26 -8.08
C PRO A 284 22.67 -11.16 -9.05
N PRO A 285 23.29 -11.50 -10.21
CA PRO A 285 23.90 -10.52 -11.11
C PRO A 285 22.98 -9.36 -11.51
N GLU A 286 21.71 -9.64 -11.79
CA GLU A 286 20.70 -8.62 -12.10
C GLU A 286 20.46 -7.68 -10.91
N ASP A 287 20.35 -8.20 -9.69
CA ASP A 287 20.09 -7.40 -8.50
C ASP A 287 21.33 -6.63 -8.04
N ALA A 288 22.52 -7.20 -8.23
CA ALA A 288 23.80 -6.54 -8.03
C ALA A 288 23.91 -5.32 -8.96
N ARG A 289 23.61 -5.48 -10.26
CA ARG A 289 23.61 -4.38 -11.23
C ARG A 289 22.64 -3.27 -10.83
N LYS A 290 21.39 -3.62 -10.48
CA LYS A 290 20.39 -2.65 -10.01
C LYS A 290 20.86 -1.86 -8.81
N ARG A 291 21.41 -2.56 -7.82
CA ARG A 291 21.90 -1.95 -6.59
C ARG A 291 23.09 -1.03 -6.87
N LEU A 292 23.99 -1.43 -7.77
CA LEU A 292 25.12 -0.62 -8.21
C LEU A 292 24.66 0.66 -8.92
N THR A 293 23.69 0.57 -9.85
CA THR A 293 23.12 1.76 -10.51
C THR A 293 22.47 2.70 -9.50
N TYR A 294 21.72 2.17 -8.53
CA TYR A 294 21.11 2.96 -7.47
C TYR A 294 22.18 3.71 -6.65
N LEU A 295 23.23 3.01 -6.20
CA LEU A 295 24.32 3.62 -5.42
C LEU A 295 25.05 4.70 -6.24
N PHE A 296 25.32 4.42 -7.52
CA PHE A 296 25.90 5.40 -8.43
C PHE A 296 25.05 6.66 -8.51
N ILE A 297 23.73 6.53 -8.72
CA ILE A 297 22.83 7.68 -8.80
C ILE A 297 22.83 8.48 -7.51
N GLN A 298 22.79 7.80 -6.35
CA GLN A 298 22.77 8.48 -5.06
C GLN A 298 24.03 9.29 -4.78
N GLU A 299 25.19 8.80 -5.19
CA GLU A 299 26.49 9.38 -4.83
C GLU A 299 27.08 10.29 -5.92
N LYS A 300 26.88 9.95 -7.20
CA LYS A 300 27.58 10.59 -8.33
C LYS A 300 26.64 11.37 -9.26
N SER A 301 25.32 11.22 -9.16
CA SER A 301 24.36 11.92 -10.04
C SER A 301 23.22 12.61 -9.25
N PRO A 302 23.46 13.81 -8.70
CA PRO A 302 22.43 14.55 -7.96
C PRO A 302 21.23 14.91 -8.85
N GLU A 303 21.45 15.10 -10.15
CA GLU A 303 20.40 15.39 -11.12
C GLU A 303 19.46 14.19 -11.31
N LEU A 304 20.00 13.00 -11.61
CA LEU A 304 19.19 11.77 -11.69
C LEU A 304 18.48 11.49 -10.37
N LYS A 305 19.18 11.66 -9.24
CA LYS A 305 18.58 11.52 -7.91
C LYS A 305 17.36 12.42 -7.77
N SER A 306 17.47 13.69 -8.18
CA SER A 306 16.35 14.64 -8.14
C SER A 306 15.17 14.23 -9.04
N LEU A 307 15.44 13.58 -10.18
CA LEU A 307 14.41 13.04 -11.08
C LEU A 307 13.70 11.82 -10.49
N PHE A 308 14.45 10.93 -9.85
CA PHE A 308 13.87 9.79 -9.13
C PHE A 308 13.06 10.24 -7.92
N GLU A 309 13.55 11.22 -7.16
CA GLU A 309 12.79 11.85 -6.08
C GLU A 309 11.54 12.54 -6.60
N MET A 310 11.65 13.30 -7.68
CA MET A 310 10.49 13.92 -8.32
C MET A 310 9.45 12.85 -8.69
N ARG A 311 9.87 11.74 -9.30
CA ARG A 311 8.96 10.64 -9.64
C ARG A 311 8.30 10.04 -8.40
N ARG A 312 9.07 9.78 -7.34
CA ARG A 312 8.55 9.27 -6.06
C ARG A 312 7.54 10.24 -5.48
N ASP A 313 7.92 11.50 -5.41
CA ASP A 313 7.14 12.56 -4.80
C ASP A 313 5.87 12.79 -5.58
N LEU A 314 5.91 12.86 -6.92
CA LEU A 314 4.76 12.97 -7.84
C LEU A 314 3.69 11.91 -7.60
N GLY A 315 3.97 10.89 -6.79
CA GLY A 315 2.97 9.98 -6.28
C GLY A 315 2.29 9.26 -7.43
N PHE A 316 3.02 9.03 -8.53
CA PHE A 316 2.58 8.24 -9.66
C PHE A 316 1.90 7.00 -9.10
N PRO A 317 0.57 6.90 -9.19
CA PRO A 317 -0.16 5.88 -8.49
C PRO A 317 -0.01 4.59 -9.29
N LEU A 318 1.16 3.98 -9.19
CA LEU A 318 1.48 2.68 -9.73
C LEU A 318 1.26 1.66 -8.60
N GLY A 319 -0.01 1.56 -8.18
CA GLY A 319 -0.54 0.50 -7.31
C GLY A 319 -1.00 0.97 -5.93
N GLY A 320 -2.28 1.33 -5.81
CA GLY A 320 -2.99 1.31 -4.52
C GLY A 320 -3.09 2.65 -3.80
N PHE A 321 -4.11 3.45 -4.15
CA PHE A 321 -4.75 4.34 -3.16
C PHE A 321 -5.57 3.49 -2.20
N GLY A 322 -4.87 2.76 -1.33
CA GLY A 322 -5.42 2.08 -0.17
C GLY A 322 -4.40 2.20 0.96
N PRO A 323 -4.78 2.69 2.15
CA PRO A 323 -3.93 2.55 3.33
C PRO A 323 -3.78 1.04 3.58
N GLY A 324 -2.61 0.47 3.28
CA GLY A 324 -2.35 -0.97 3.40
C GLY A 324 -2.14 -1.74 2.09
N GLY A 325 -1.98 -1.07 0.94
CA GLY A 325 -1.69 -1.69 -0.35
C GLY A 325 -0.27 -2.22 -0.51
N GLY A 326 0.16 -3.13 0.36
CA GLY A 326 1.25 -4.03 0.04
C GLY A 326 0.93 -4.74 -1.28
N SER A 327 1.92 -4.82 -2.17
CA SER A 327 1.88 -5.59 -3.40
C SER A 327 1.76 -7.09 -3.07
N GLY A 328 0.60 -7.49 -2.58
CA GLY A 328 0.16 -8.87 -2.47
C GLY A 328 -0.10 -9.39 -3.87
N GLY A 329 0.90 -10.06 -4.43
CA GLY A 329 0.73 -10.92 -5.57
C GLY A 329 -0.37 -11.95 -5.28
N MET A 330 -1.47 -11.82 -5.99
CA MET A 330 -2.34 -12.95 -6.29
C MET A 330 -2.11 -13.34 -7.75
N GLY A 331 -1.68 -14.59 -7.97
CA GLY A 331 -2.12 -15.36 -9.14
C GLY A 331 -1.12 -15.60 -10.27
N ASN A 332 -0.43 -16.74 -10.17
CA ASN A 332 -0.06 -17.68 -11.24
C ASN A 332 1.02 -17.33 -12.30
N GLY A 333 2.11 -18.10 -12.26
CA GLY A 333 2.90 -18.44 -13.45
C GLY A 333 4.40 -18.22 -13.36
N GLY A 334 5.10 -18.82 -12.39
CA GLY A 334 6.55 -19.01 -12.48
C GLY A 334 6.87 -20.33 -13.20
N PRO A 335 7.91 -20.41 -14.06
CA PRO A 335 8.29 -21.65 -14.74
C PRO A 335 8.91 -22.67 -13.75
N PRO A 336 8.78 -23.98 -13.99
CA PRO A 336 9.18 -25.01 -13.04
C PRO A 336 10.71 -25.11 -12.95
N GLY A 337 11.26 -24.78 -11.77
CA GLY A 337 12.67 -25.02 -11.45
C GLY A 337 12.87 -26.41 -10.85
N ASN A 338 13.70 -27.22 -11.52
CA ASN A 338 14.21 -28.50 -11.03
C ASN A 338 15.21 -28.28 -9.87
N GLY A 339 14.75 -28.43 -8.63
CA GLY A 339 15.61 -28.55 -7.45
C GLY A 339 15.50 -29.95 -6.83
N PRO A 340 16.59 -30.52 -6.29
CA PRO A 340 16.59 -31.87 -5.69
C PRO A 340 15.82 -31.91 -4.37
N PRO A 341 15.24 -33.07 -3.99
CA PRO A 341 14.35 -33.19 -2.83
C PRO A 341 15.17 -33.26 -1.53
N GLY A 342 15.01 -32.26 -0.66
CA GLY A 342 15.54 -32.23 0.70
C GLY A 342 14.40 -32.06 1.72
N ASP A 343 14.56 -32.75 2.85
CA ASP A 343 13.55 -33.12 3.84
C ASP A 343 12.65 -31.98 4.35
N ARG A 344 11.32 -32.18 4.20
CA ARG A 344 10.30 -31.41 4.91
C ARG A 344 9.80 -32.21 6.13
N PRO A 345 9.58 -31.57 7.30
CA PRO A 345 8.97 -32.22 8.45
C PRO A 345 7.52 -32.64 8.16
N PRO A 346 7.02 -33.71 8.80
CA PRO A 346 5.73 -34.32 8.46
C PRO A 346 4.57 -33.44 8.95
N GLY A 347 3.73 -32.95 8.02
CA GLY A 347 2.50 -32.25 8.40
C GLY A 347 1.76 -31.47 7.31
N GLU A 348 2.37 -31.13 6.19
CA GLU A 348 1.71 -30.35 5.13
C GLU A 348 1.71 -31.08 3.79
N ARG A 349 0.63 -31.83 3.51
CA ARG A 349 0.25 -32.21 2.14
C ARG A 349 -0.92 -31.33 1.70
N ASN A 350 -0.66 -30.51 0.69
CA ASN A 350 -1.66 -29.78 -0.06
C ASN A 350 -2.12 -30.68 -1.22
N THR A 351 -3.16 -31.48 -1.02
CA THR A 351 -3.83 -32.23 -2.09
C THR A 351 -5.02 -31.44 -2.60
N ASN A 352 -4.76 -30.56 -3.56
CA ASN A 352 -5.79 -30.05 -4.45
C ASN A 352 -6.06 -31.10 -5.53
N GLU A 353 -6.79 -32.16 -5.16
CA GLU A 353 -7.48 -33.01 -6.13
C GLU A 353 -8.75 -32.30 -6.58
N ARG A 354 -8.75 -31.83 -7.83
CA ARG A 354 -9.93 -31.31 -8.52
C ARG A 354 -10.90 -32.47 -8.75
N ASN A 355 -11.91 -32.53 -7.90
CA ASN A 355 -13.09 -33.34 -8.09
C ASN A 355 -13.83 -32.89 -9.37
N SER A 356 -13.61 -33.60 -10.47
CA SER A 356 -14.34 -33.42 -11.73
C SER A 356 -15.55 -34.37 -11.68
N GLY A 357 -16.66 -33.86 -11.16
CA GLY A 357 -17.92 -34.58 -11.13
C GLY A 357 -18.44 -34.85 -12.54
N GLU A 358 -18.74 -36.13 -12.77
CA GLU A 358 -19.50 -36.66 -13.90
C GLU A 358 -20.79 -35.87 -14.11
N ARG A 359 -20.99 -35.34 -15.33
CA ARG A 359 -22.32 -34.98 -15.84
C ARG A 359 -22.64 -35.91 -17.00
N GLY A 360 -23.58 -36.82 -16.77
CA GLY A 360 -24.20 -37.66 -17.79
C GLY A 360 -25.02 -36.85 -18.81
N PRO A 361 -25.34 -37.46 -19.96
CA PRO A 361 -26.02 -36.79 -21.06
C PRO A 361 -27.56 -36.89 -20.89
N GLY A 362 -28.27 -35.76 -21.01
CA GLY A 362 -29.73 -35.79 -20.88
C GLY A 362 -30.43 -34.48 -21.21
N GLN A 363 -30.96 -34.43 -22.43
CA GLN A 363 -32.21 -33.77 -22.84
C GLN A 363 -32.32 -32.23 -22.75
N ARG A 364 -32.23 -31.61 -23.92
CA ARG A 364 -32.68 -30.24 -24.20
C ARG A 364 -34.15 -30.29 -24.68
N PRO A 365 -35.08 -29.50 -24.11
CA PRO A 365 -36.41 -29.32 -24.71
C PRO A 365 -36.36 -28.32 -25.88
N PRO A 366 -37.31 -28.40 -26.84
CA PRO A 366 -37.26 -27.68 -28.10
C PRO A 366 -37.56 -26.19 -27.97
N ARG A 367 -36.90 -25.41 -28.83
CA ARG A 367 -37.05 -23.97 -29.01
C ARG A 367 -38.33 -23.69 -29.79
N ASN A 368 -39.16 -22.80 -29.27
CA ASN A 368 -40.41 -22.37 -29.88
C ASN A 368 -40.12 -21.17 -30.81
N ASP A 369 -40.23 -21.38 -32.12
CA ASP A 369 -40.16 -20.31 -33.12
C ASP A 369 -41.54 -19.66 -33.25
N GLY A 370 -41.65 -18.40 -32.84
CA GLY A 370 -42.82 -17.56 -33.09
C GLY A 370 -42.81 -16.97 -34.50
N PRO A 371 -43.98 -16.69 -35.10
CA PRO A 371 -44.11 -16.54 -36.53
C PRO A 371 -43.79 -15.13 -37.03
N ALA A 372 -43.25 -15.10 -38.24
CA ALA A 372 -43.15 -13.92 -39.07
C ALA A 372 -44.54 -13.41 -39.49
N LYS A 373 -44.75 -12.10 -39.33
CA LYS A 373 -45.33 -11.20 -40.34
C LYS A 373 -44.95 -9.77 -40.03
#